data_AF-A0A2P6PL32-F1
#
_entry.id   AF-A0A2P6PL32-F1
#
_cell.length_a   1.000
_cell.length_b   1.000
_cell.length_c   1.000
_cell.angle_alpha   90.00
_cell.angle_beta   90.00
_cell.angle_gamma   90.00
#
_symmetry.space_group_name_H-M   'P 1'
#
loop_
_entity.id
_entity.type
_entity.pdbx_description
1 polymer ?
#
loop_
_entity_poly.entity_id
_entity_poly.type
_entity_poly.pdbx_seq_one_letter_code
_entity_poly.pdbx_strand_id
1 'polypeptide(L)'
;MCHYLTLGDGIFDVKATAGDTHLGVQEKHKLDVSGNSRALMRLRSSCEKAKRRLSFTSSIDIEIDCLDQGIDFSTNLTRAKFEQLNMNFFKKCMDPVHKCLSDAGMGVDSVDDVVLAGGSSRIPKVQELLQDVFNGKELCKGINPDEAIAYGAAVQAAVLNGCGKQNGNRLQDAVLNGCGRIPNGNRLQDFTLLDVTPLSLGIQVCEYDHDDDHYFAECTHDRMSVLIPRNTRIPIKMNRNFTTVYDHQRSVLFPVYEGESKKTSNNNFLGEFELCHIPPAPKCVPKLDVCFDIDANGILNVSAEDKSTGNKKGITINTKTRTSGSYEGKSETESELESVTENEGESEKTSYKNSMGEFVLNNISPAPKHVSKFDVYVEDKSTKGITINTETRTMRY
;
A
#
# COMPACT_ATOMS: atom_id res chain seq x y z
N MET A 1 6.10 4.10 1.66
CA MET A 1 6.04 4.19 0.20
C MET A 1 6.53 5.57 -0.22
N CYS A 2 6.87 5.75 -1.49
CA CYS A 2 7.18 7.02 -2.09
C CYS A 2 6.54 7.06 -3.47
N HIS A 3 5.86 8.15 -3.80
CA HIS A 3 5.20 8.36 -5.08
C HIS A 3 5.72 9.64 -5.71
N TYR A 4 6.00 9.59 -7.01
CA TYR A 4 6.27 10.78 -7.82
C TYR A 4 5.03 11.09 -8.65
N LEU A 5 4.49 12.29 -8.49
CA LEU A 5 3.28 12.73 -9.18
C LEU A 5 3.57 14.00 -9.97
N THR A 6 2.97 14.10 -11.15
CA THR A 6 2.87 15.36 -11.89
C THR A 6 1.44 15.87 -11.79
N LEU A 7 1.28 17.13 -11.37
CA LEU A 7 -0.02 17.78 -11.26
C LEU A 7 -0.16 18.86 -12.34
N GLY A 8 -1.26 18.82 -13.10
CA GLY A 8 -1.56 19.83 -14.12
C GLY A 8 -2.96 19.68 -14.68
N ASP A 9 -3.66 20.79 -14.94
CA ASP A 9 -5.01 20.83 -15.52
C ASP A 9 -6.04 19.92 -14.84
N GLY A 10 -5.94 19.76 -13.50
CA GLY A 10 -6.82 18.86 -12.74
C GLY A 10 -6.48 17.37 -12.90
N ILE A 11 -5.34 17.02 -13.48
CA ILE A 11 -4.84 15.65 -13.62
C ILE A 11 -3.78 15.39 -12.55
N PHE A 12 -3.95 14.29 -11.82
CA PHE A 12 -2.99 13.73 -10.89
C PHE A 12 -2.42 12.46 -11.53
N ASP A 13 -1.22 12.56 -12.11
CA ASP A 13 -0.58 11.45 -12.82
C ASP A 13 0.59 10.89 -12.03
N VAL A 14 0.43 9.68 -11.51
CA VAL A 14 1.50 8.95 -10.82
C VAL A 14 2.49 8.47 -11.86
N LYS A 15 3.72 8.96 -11.81
CA LYS A 15 4.80 8.54 -12.73
C LYS A 15 5.49 7.29 -12.23
N ALA A 16 5.73 7.22 -10.92
CA ALA A 16 6.44 6.12 -10.30
C ALA A 16 5.99 5.92 -8.86
N THR A 17 6.08 4.67 -8.41
CA THR A 17 5.91 4.31 -7.01
C THR A 17 6.96 3.30 -6.56
N ALA A 18 7.50 3.52 -5.37
CA ALA A 18 8.46 2.63 -4.74
C ALA A 18 8.20 2.56 -3.24
N GLY A 19 8.51 1.43 -2.61
CA GLY A 19 8.34 1.31 -1.17
C GLY A 19 8.79 -0.03 -0.65
N ASP A 20 8.91 -0.09 0.67
CA ASP A 20 9.12 -1.32 1.42
C ASP A 20 7.92 -1.50 2.36
N THR A 21 7.10 -2.52 2.09
CA THR A 21 5.90 -2.84 2.89
C THR A 21 6.23 -3.55 4.20
N HIS A 22 7.48 -3.95 4.41
CA HIS A 22 7.97 -4.63 5.61
C HIS A 22 8.91 -3.75 6.44
N LEU A 23 9.12 -2.50 6.04
CA LEU A 23 9.95 -1.55 6.78
C LEU A 23 9.23 -1.13 8.08
N GLY A 24 9.49 -1.88 9.14
CA GLY A 24 9.01 -1.64 10.49
C GLY A 24 9.96 -2.27 11.50
N VAL A 25 10.03 -1.71 12.71
CA VAL A 25 11.00 -2.13 13.72
C VAL A 25 10.65 -3.53 14.24
N GLN A 26 11.48 -4.53 13.91
CA GLN A 26 11.50 -5.82 14.62
C GLN A 26 12.71 -5.82 15.56
N GLU A 27 12.45 -5.84 16.86
CA GLU A 27 13.49 -5.73 17.88
C GLU A 27 13.97 -7.10 18.38
N LYS A 28 15.29 -7.23 18.57
CA LYS A 28 15.92 -8.23 19.44
C LYS A 28 16.73 -7.47 20.49
N HIS A 29 16.45 -7.71 21.77
CA HIS A 29 17.12 -7.06 22.89
C HIS A 29 17.63 -8.06 23.94
N LYS A 30 18.56 -7.60 24.78
CA LYS A 30 19.35 -8.40 25.75
C LYS A 30 18.65 -8.65 27.09
N LEU A 31 17.47 -8.07 27.31
CA LEU A 31 16.59 -8.41 28.43
C LEU A 31 15.47 -9.25 27.84
N ASP A 32 15.47 -10.55 28.17
CA ASP A 32 14.53 -11.48 27.55
C ASP A 32 13.18 -11.44 28.25
N VAL A 33 12.40 -10.41 27.94
CA VAL A 33 10.96 -10.37 28.22
C VAL A 33 10.15 -11.10 27.14
N SER A 34 10.81 -11.79 26.18
CA SER A 34 10.12 -12.37 25.03
C SER A 34 9.15 -13.49 25.40
N GLY A 35 9.37 -14.15 26.53
CA GLY A 35 8.47 -15.14 27.11
C GLY A 35 7.19 -14.55 27.74
N ASN A 36 7.14 -13.24 28.01
CA ASN A 36 6.01 -12.57 28.67
C ASN A 36 5.32 -11.57 27.72
N SER A 37 4.21 -12.01 27.10
CA SER A 37 3.45 -11.21 26.14
C SER A 37 2.90 -9.90 26.73
N ARG A 38 2.54 -9.90 28.03
CA ARG A 38 2.04 -8.72 28.73
C ARG A 38 3.15 -7.70 28.97
N ALA A 39 4.32 -8.15 29.42
CA ALA A 39 5.50 -7.30 29.60
C ALA A 39 5.91 -6.64 28.27
N LEU A 40 5.97 -7.43 27.18
CA LEU A 40 6.25 -6.93 25.84
C LEU A 40 5.25 -5.87 25.36
N MET A 41 3.95 -6.09 25.58
CA MET A 41 2.91 -5.13 25.20
C MET A 41 3.06 -3.80 25.96
N ARG A 42 3.34 -3.85 27.27
CA ARG A 42 3.57 -2.66 28.09
C ARG A 42 4.83 -1.91 27.67
N LEU A 43 5.91 -2.64 27.39
CA LEU A 43 7.16 -2.06 26.91
C LEU A 43 6.96 -1.38 25.55
N ARG A 44 6.36 -2.08 24.58
CA ARG A 44 6.04 -1.53 23.25
C ARG A 44 5.18 -0.27 23.32
N SER A 45 4.14 -0.28 24.16
CA SER A 45 3.26 0.88 24.34
C SER A 45 4.02 2.08 24.89
N SER A 46 4.96 1.84 25.80
CA SER A 46 5.80 2.88 26.40
C SER A 46 6.85 3.40 25.41
N CYS A 47 7.48 2.52 24.63
CA CYS A 47 8.38 2.90 23.54
C CYS A 47 7.68 3.72 22.45
N GLU A 48 6.44 3.37 22.08
CA GLU A 48 5.65 4.15 21.11
C GLU A 48 5.36 5.57 21.63
N LYS A 49 4.97 5.70 22.90
CA LYS A 49 4.80 7.01 23.56
C LYS A 49 6.10 7.80 23.58
N ALA A 50 7.22 7.15 23.93
CA ALA A 50 8.53 7.75 23.96
C ALA A 50 8.96 8.26 22.57
N LYS A 51 8.79 7.45 21.52
CA LYS A 51 9.05 7.81 20.11
C LYS A 51 8.28 9.07 19.71
N ARG A 52 6.98 9.12 20.00
CA ARG A 52 6.14 10.30 19.70
C ARG A 52 6.65 11.53 20.43
N ARG A 53 7.01 11.41 21.71
CA ARG A 53 7.51 12.56 22.49
C ARG A 53 8.89 13.03 22.02
N LEU A 54 9.78 12.11 21.65
CA LEU A 54 11.12 12.41 21.13
C LEU A 54 11.10 13.18 19.80
N SER A 55 9.97 13.14 19.08
CA SER A 55 9.78 13.98 17.90
C SER A 55 9.71 15.48 18.23
N PHE A 56 9.40 15.83 19.50
CA PHE A 56 9.28 17.22 19.97
C PHE A 56 10.29 17.56 21.08
N THR A 57 10.66 16.61 21.93
CA THR A 57 11.56 16.79 23.08
C THR A 57 12.91 16.07 22.85
N SER A 58 14.00 16.56 23.46
CA SER A 58 15.35 16.00 23.29
C SER A 58 15.64 14.76 24.14
N SER A 59 14.91 14.54 25.23
CA SER A 59 15.00 13.37 26.11
C SER A 59 13.66 13.05 26.77
N ILE A 60 13.48 11.80 27.18
CA ILE A 60 12.33 11.33 27.95
C ILE A 60 12.75 10.20 28.88
N ASP A 61 12.21 10.19 30.09
CA ASP A 61 12.31 9.07 31.01
C ASP A 61 11.17 8.07 30.75
N ILE A 62 11.54 6.80 30.61
CA ILE A 62 10.62 5.68 30.41
C ILE A 62 10.60 4.90 31.72
N GLU A 63 9.45 4.96 32.40
CA GLU A 63 9.22 4.28 33.68
C GLU A 63 8.03 3.31 33.54
N ILE A 64 8.23 2.06 33.94
CA ILE A 64 7.23 0.99 33.88
C ILE A 64 7.31 0.15 35.16
N ASP A 65 6.33 0.33 36.04
CA ASP A 65 6.22 -0.43 37.29
C ASP A 65 5.94 -1.91 37.02
N CYS A 66 6.59 -2.81 37.76
CA CYS A 66 6.41 -4.26 37.67
C CYS A 66 6.42 -4.76 36.22
N LEU A 67 7.46 -4.45 35.44
CA LEU A 67 7.55 -4.82 34.03
C LEU A 67 7.55 -6.35 33.87
N ASP A 68 8.41 -7.05 34.60
CA ASP A 68 8.45 -8.51 34.65
C ASP A 68 8.88 -8.98 36.05
N GLN A 69 8.26 -10.05 36.55
CA GLN A 69 8.57 -10.65 37.88
C GLN A 69 8.60 -9.66 39.07
N GLY A 70 7.80 -8.58 39.00
CA GLY A 70 7.76 -7.55 40.04
C GLY A 70 8.95 -6.59 40.03
N ILE A 71 9.76 -6.60 38.97
CA ILE A 71 10.88 -5.67 38.77
C ILE A 71 10.41 -4.46 37.99
N ASP A 72 10.65 -3.27 38.53
CA ASP A 72 10.39 -2.00 37.84
C ASP A 72 11.45 -1.74 36.76
N PHE A 73 11.04 -1.08 35.68
CA PHE A 73 11.92 -0.67 34.60
C PHE A 73 11.96 0.85 34.51
N SER A 74 13.14 1.44 34.63
CA SER A 74 13.36 2.88 34.43
C SER A 74 14.60 3.11 33.55
N THR A 75 14.47 3.96 32.53
CA THR A 75 15.58 4.37 31.68
C THR A 75 15.36 5.75 31.08
N ASN A 76 16.42 6.51 30.86
CA ASN A 76 16.38 7.76 30.10
C ASN A 76 16.73 7.49 28.63
N LEU A 77 15.86 7.90 27.72
CA LEU A 77 16.11 7.83 26.28
C LEU A 77 16.25 9.23 25.69
N THR A 78 17.40 9.51 25.09
CA THR A 78 17.64 10.76 24.35
C THR A 78 17.30 10.59 22.87
N ARG A 79 16.93 11.70 22.21
CA ARG A 79 16.68 11.73 20.76
C ARG A 79 17.92 11.27 19.98
N ALA A 80 19.10 11.76 20.35
CA ALA A 80 20.35 11.33 19.72
C ALA A 80 20.56 9.81 19.82
N LYS A 81 20.19 9.20 20.96
CA LYS A 81 20.28 7.75 21.11
C LYS A 81 19.25 7.02 20.26
N PHE A 82 18.00 7.48 20.23
CA PHE A 82 16.95 6.93 19.37
C PHE A 82 17.34 6.99 17.88
N GLU A 83 17.89 8.11 17.44
CA GLU A 83 18.36 8.30 16.07
C GLU A 83 19.54 7.38 15.75
N GLN A 84 20.49 7.23 16.67
CA GLN A 84 21.60 6.30 16.51
C GLN A 84 21.12 4.84 16.34
N LEU A 85 20.13 4.41 17.13
CA LEU A 85 19.58 3.05 17.08
C LEU A 85 18.87 2.77 15.74
N ASN A 86 18.23 3.79 15.17
CA ASN A 86 17.39 3.64 13.97
C ASN A 86 18.01 4.20 12.69
N MET A 87 19.25 4.70 12.73
CA MET A 87 19.91 5.37 11.61
C MET A 87 19.90 4.52 10.33
N ASN A 88 20.14 3.22 10.46
CA ASN A 88 20.13 2.30 9.32
C ASN A 88 18.75 2.21 8.67
N PHE A 89 17.68 2.22 9.45
CA PHE A 89 16.30 2.24 8.93
C PHE A 89 15.97 3.58 8.28
N PHE A 90 16.38 4.69 8.89
CA PHE A 90 16.13 6.01 8.32
C PHE A 90 16.85 6.21 6.99
N LYS A 91 18.08 5.71 6.86
CA LYS A 91 18.80 5.71 5.58
C LYS A 91 18.11 4.83 4.53
N LYS A 92 17.67 3.63 4.92
CA LYS A 92 16.88 2.75 4.03
C LYS A 92 15.58 3.39 3.54
N CYS A 93 14.96 4.28 4.32
CA CYS A 93 13.78 5.03 3.87
C CYS A 93 14.06 5.94 2.66
N MET A 94 15.32 6.28 2.38
CA MET A 94 15.70 7.11 1.23
C MET A 94 15.86 6.28 -0.05
N ASP A 95 16.11 4.97 0.05
CA ASP A 95 16.26 4.10 -1.12
C ASP A 95 15.01 4.12 -2.02
N PRO A 96 13.76 4.04 -1.49
CA PRO A 96 12.56 4.23 -2.28
C PRO A 96 12.45 5.60 -2.93
N VAL A 97 12.95 6.66 -2.32
CA VAL A 97 12.91 8.03 -2.88
C VAL A 97 13.79 8.09 -4.12
N HIS A 98 15.03 7.61 -4.02
CA HIS A 98 15.95 7.54 -5.16
C HIS A 98 15.43 6.61 -6.27
N LYS A 99 14.86 5.46 -5.90
CA LYS A 99 14.24 4.54 -6.87
C LYS A 99 13.08 5.20 -7.60
N CYS A 100 12.22 5.92 -6.87
CA CYS A 100 11.06 6.60 -7.45
C CYS A 100 11.48 7.69 -8.45
N LEU A 101 12.49 8.50 -8.11
CA LEU A 101 13.05 9.50 -9.02
C LEU A 101 13.68 8.87 -10.27
N SER A 102 14.46 7.80 -10.09
CA SER A 102 15.07 7.06 -11.19
C SER A 102 14.02 6.44 -12.12
N ASP A 103 12.97 5.84 -11.55
CA ASP A 103 11.88 5.23 -12.29
C ASP A 103 11.05 6.27 -13.07
N ALA A 104 10.88 7.47 -12.51
CA ALA A 104 10.23 8.59 -13.18
C ALA A 104 11.12 9.25 -14.25
N GLY A 105 12.43 8.96 -14.27
CA GLY A 105 13.40 9.61 -15.15
C GLY A 105 13.65 11.08 -14.81
N MET A 106 13.42 11.47 -13.55
CA MET A 106 13.43 12.86 -13.10
C MET A 106 14.60 13.15 -12.16
N GLY A 107 15.09 14.38 -12.22
CA GLY A 107 16.14 14.86 -11.32
C GLY A 107 15.57 15.28 -9.97
N VAL A 108 16.44 15.40 -8.97
CA VAL A 108 16.06 15.97 -7.66
C VAL A 108 15.58 17.42 -7.83
N ASP A 109 16.19 18.18 -8.74
CA ASP A 109 15.93 19.60 -8.95
C ASP A 109 14.61 19.88 -9.69
N SER A 110 14.02 18.88 -10.36
CA SER A 110 12.72 19.02 -11.06
C SER A 110 11.52 18.84 -10.13
N VAL A 111 11.76 18.49 -8.87
CA VAL A 111 10.70 18.43 -7.87
C VAL A 111 10.34 19.85 -7.47
N ASP A 112 9.04 20.16 -7.42
CA ASP A 112 8.44 21.43 -6.99
C ASP A 112 7.98 21.42 -5.54
N ASP A 113 7.47 20.30 -5.04
CA ASP A 113 7.00 20.18 -3.66
C ASP A 113 7.27 18.77 -3.09
N VAL A 114 7.53 18.68 -1.78
CA VAL A 114 7.72 17.41 -1.06
C VAL A 114 6.70 17.34 0.07
N VAL A 115 5.68 16.50 -0.12
CA VAL A 115 4.56 16.35 0.79
C VAL A 115 4.76 15.12 1.67
N LEU A 116 4.65 15.33 2.98
CA LEU A 116 4.83 14.30 4.00
C LEU A 116 3.49 13.68 4.41
N ALA A 117 3.40 12.35 4.42
CA ALA A 117 2.25 11.62 4.93
C ALA A 117 2.66 10.50 5.91
N GLY A 118 1.76 10.22 6.85
CA GLY A 118 1.94 9.24 7.92
C GLY A 118 2.72 9.78 9.12
N GLY A 119 2.31 9.38 10.34
CA GLY A 119 2.84 9.94 11.59
C GLY A 119 4.35 9.76 11.81
N SER A 120 4.98 8.74 11.19
CA SER A 120 6.44 8.56 11.25
C SER A 120 7.21 9.68 10.53
N SER A 121 6.57 10.43 9.63
CA SER A 121 7.17 11.61 8.97
C SER A 121 7.43 12.77 9.93
N ARG A 122 6.88 12.74 11.15
CA ARG A 122 7.14 13.74 12.20
C ARG A 122 8.52 13.60 12.84
N ILE A 123 9.25 12.49 12.58
CA ILE A 123 10.58 12.27 13.15
C ILE A 123 11.57 13.29 12.55
N PRO A 124 12.22 14.14 13.37
CA PRO A 124 13.10 15.20 12.88
C PRO A 124 14.23 14.68 11.98
N LYS A 125 14.86 13.56 12.35
CA LYS A 125 15.95 12.99 11.55
C LYS A 125 15.52 12.50 10.17
N VAL A 126 14.27 12.02 10.03
CA VAL A 126 13.74 11.60 8.73
C VAL A 126 13.48 12.82 7.84
N GLN A 127 12.96 13.91 8.41
CA GLN A 127 12.79 15.18 7.70
C GLN A 127 14.14 15.76 7.26
N GLU A 128 15.13 15.78 8.15
CA GLU A 128 16.49 16.23 7.84
C GLU A 128 17.09 15.44 6.67
N LEU A 129 17.04 14.11 6.72
CA LEU A 129 17.56 13.26 5.63
C LEU A 129 16.80 13.47 4.30
N LEU A 130 15.49 13.71 4.34
CA LEU A 130 14.73 14.07 3.14
C LEU A 130 15.17 15.43 2.59
N GLN A 131 15.38 16.43 3.46
CA GLN A 131 15.88 17.73 3.03
C GLN A 131 17.27 17.61 2.41
N ASP A 132 18.15 16.78 2.97
CA ASP A 132 19.47 16.50 2.40
C ASP A 132 19.36 15.89 1.00
N VAL A 133 18.43 14.95 0.79
CA VAL A 133 18.16 14.35 -0.54
C VAL A 133 17.69 15.42 -1.54
N PHE A 134 16.90 16.39 -1.10
CA PHE A 134 16.36 17.47 -1.93
C PHE A 134 17.14 18.80 -1.80
N ASN A 135 18.46 18.74 -1.60
CA ASN A 135 19.36 19.91 -1.61
C ASN A 135 18.92 21.06 -0.66
N GLY A 136 18.41 20.71 0.52
CA GLY A 136 17.97 21.66 1.55
C GLY A 136 16.58 22.25 1.33
N LYS A 137 15.81 21.71 0.37
CA LYS A 137 14.45 22.17 0.07
C LYS A 137 13.52 22.12 1.28
N GLU A 138 12.63 23.11 1.39
CA GLU A 138 11.62 23.13 2.44
C GLU A 138 10.53 22.07 2.18
N LEU A 139 10.23 21.27 3.20
CA LEU A 139 9.20 20.23 3.14
C LEU A 139 7.81 20.85 3.40
N CYS A 140 6.80 20.40 2.68
CA CYS A 140 5.43 20.91 2.81
C CYS A 140 4.82 20.46 4.14
N LYS A 141 4.64 21.41 5.06
CA LYS A 141 4.03 21.19 6.40
C LYS A 141 2.59 21.68 6.52
N GLY A 142 2.00 22.19 5.43
CA GLY A 142 0.64 22.73 5.41
C GLY A 142 -0.46 21.66 5.49
N ILE A 143 -0.10 20.38 5.33
CA ILE A 143 -1.03 19.25 5.36
C ILE A 143 -0.75 18.44 6.63
N ASN A 144 -1.81 18.05 7.35
CA ASN A 144 -1.67 17.16 8.49
C ASN A 144 -1.32 15.75 8.02
N PRO A 145 -0.12 15.21 8.34
CA PRO A 145 0.34 13.92 7.80
C PRO A 145 -0.51 12.74 8.25
N ASP A 146 -1.24 12.85 9.37
CA ASP A 146 -2.08 11.76 9.89
C ASP A 146 -3.48 11.74 9.24
N GLU A 147 -3.92 12.85 8.64
CA GLU A 147 -5.27 13.02 8.07
C GLU A 147 -5.26 13.09 6.54
N ALA A 148 -4.11 13.42 5.93
CA ALA A 148 -3.95 13.64 4.49
C ALA A 148 -4.58 12.53 3.62
N ILE A 149 -4.32 11.27 3.99
CA ILE A 149 -4.78 10.09 3.24
C ILE A 149 -6.31 9.97 3.34
N ALA A 150 -6.87 10.11 4.54
CA ALA A 150 -8.31 10.03 4.77
C ALA A 150 -9.05 11.17 4.06
N TYR A 151 -8.46 12.37 4.07
CA TYR A 151 -8.98 13.53 3.36
C TYR A 151 -9.05 13.29 1.84
N GLY A 152 -7.94 12.82 1.23
CA GLY A 152 -7.91 12.49 -0.20
C GLY A 152 -8.92 11.41 -0.59
N ALA A 153 -9.07 10.37 0.23
CA ALA A 153 -10.08 9.34 0.03
C ALA A 153 -11.51 9.88 0.10
N ALA A 154 -11.81 10.77 1.06
CA ALA A 154 -13.12 11.41 1.18
C ALA A 154 -13.44 12.30 -0.04
N VAL A 155 -12.45 13.03 -0.55
CA VAL A 155 -12.58 13.83 -1.78
C VAL A 155 -12.90 12.92 -2.98
N GLN A 156 -12.17 11.81 -3.15
CA GLN A 156 -12.44 10.86 -4.23
C GLN A 156 -13.84 10.23 -4.12
N ALA A 157 -14.27 9.87 -2.90
CA ALA A 157 -15.61 9.35 -2.67
C ALA A 157 -16.70 10.37 -3.04
N ALA A 158 -16.50 11.65 -2.69
CA ALA A 158 -17.44 12.71 -3.05
C ALA A 158 -17.57 12.92 -4.57
N VAL A 159 -16.45 12.80 -5.31
CA VAL A 159 -16.45 12.87 -6.78
C VAL A 159 -17.18 11.69 -7.40
N LEU A 160 -16.91 10.47 -6.94
CA LEU A 160 -17.59 9.26 -7.43
C LEU A 160 -19.10 9.28 -7.13
N ASN A 161 -19.52 9.87 -6.01
CA ASN A 161 -20.93 10.06 -5.65
C ASN A 161 -21.62 11.20 -6.42
N GLY A 162 -20.93 11.89 -7.33
CA GLY A 162 -21.53 12.93 -8.18
C GLY A 162 -21.80 14.26 -7.47
N CYS A 163 -21.20 14.51 -6.29
CA CYS A 163 -21.35 15.80 -5.58
C CYS A 163 -20.78 17.01 -6.36
N GLY A 164 -20.06 16.77 -7.47
CA GLY A 164 -19.58 17.79 -8.42
C GLY A 164 -20.42 17.95 -9.70
N LYS A 165 -21.31 17.02 -10.05
CA LYS A 165 -22.05 17.03 -11.32
C LYS A 165 -23.45 17.64 -11.16
N GLN A 166 -23.53 18.96 -11.20
CA GLN A 166 -24.78 19.66 -11.53
C GLN A 166 -24.84 19.83 -13.06
N ASN A 167 -25.31 18.80 -13.75
CA ASN A 167 -25.72 18.91 -15.15
C ASN A 167 -26.92 19.87 -15.23
N GLY A 168 -26.69 21.10 -15.71
CA GLY A 168 -27.55 21.92 -16.60
C GLY A 168 -29.07 22.11 -16.39
N ASN A 169 -29.78 21.28 -15.63
CA ASN A 169 -31.20 21.36 -15.41
C ASN A 169 -31.47 21.62 -13.94
N ARG A 170 -32.09 22.78 -13.67
CA ARG A 170 -32.74 23.07 -12.40
C ARG A 170 -33.70 21.92 -12.07
N LEU A 171 -33.37 21.15 -11.05
CA LEU A 171 -34.37 20.64 -10.13
C LEU A 171 -33.84 20.82 -8.72
N GLN A 172 -34.57 21.66 -7.97
CA GLN A 172 -34.68 21.51 -6.53
C GLN A 172 -34.97 20.02 -6.23
N ASP A 173 -34.46 19.54 -5.09
CA ASP A 173 -34.71 18.20 -4.54
C ASP A 173 -33.70 17.11 -4.93
N ALA A 174 -32.46 17.31 -4.46
CA ALA A 174 -31.65 16.19 -3.95
C ALA A 174 -31.44 16.38 -2.44
N VAL A 175 -32.56 16.37 -1.71
CA VAL A 175 -32.59 16.05 -0.28
C VAL A 175 -32.56 14.53 -0.19
N LEU A 176 -31.37 13.94 -0.30
CA LEU A 176 -30.97 12.52 -0.05
C LEU A 176 -29.65 12.37 -0.83
N ASN A 177 -28.46 12.58 -0.29
CA ASN A 177 -27.88 11.84 0.83
C ASN A 177 -26.75 12.66 1.49
N GLY A 178 -26.99 13.25 2.67
CA GLY A 178 -26.02 13.47 3.75
C GLY A 178 -24.71 14.25 3.54
N CYS A 179 -24.26 14.56 2.32
CA CYS A 179 -23.04 15.34 2.10
C CYS A 179 -23.36 16.82 2.32
N GLY A 180 -23.05 17.28 3.53
CA GLY A 180 -23.20 18.67 3.95
C GLY A 180 -22.62 19.63 2.92
N ARG A 181 -23.29 20.78 2.76
CA ARG A 181 -22.76 21.93 2.02
C ARG A 181 -21.31 22.17 2.46
N ILE A 182 -20.38 22.17 1.51
CA ILE A 182 -19.01 22.61 1.78
C ILE A 182 -19.11 24.05 2.30
N PRO A 183 -18.64 24.34 3.52
CA PRO A 183 -18.59 25.72 4.01
C PRO A 183 -17.68 26.48 3.03
N ASN A 184 -18.21 27.53 2.41
CA ASN A 184 -17.56 28.45 1.46
C ASN A 184 -17.85 28.27 -0.05
N GLY A 185 -18.87 27.52 -0.46
CA GLY A 185 -19.46 27.67 -1.81
C GLY A 185 -18.57 27.31 -3.01
N ASN A 186 -17.32 26.87 -2.79
CA ASN A 186 -16.44 26.39 -3.83
C ASN A 186 -16.86 24.96 -4.21
N ARG A 187 -17.19 24.78 -5.49
CA ARG A 187 -17.47 23.46 -6.08
C ARG A 187 -16.16 22.67 -6.11
N LEU A 188 -16.24 21.37 -5.80
CA LEU A 188 -15.15 20.45 -6.12
C LEU A 188 -14.93 20.52 -7.63
N GLN A 189 -13.70 20.86 -8.04
CA GLN A 189 -13.31 20.82 -9.45
C GLN A 189 -13.22 19.36 -9.89
N ASP A 190 -13.62 19.09 -11.13
CA ASP A 190 -13.40 17.77 -11.73
C ASP A 190 -11.90 17.52 -11.83
N PHE A 191 -11.44 16.39 -11.30
CA PHE A 191 -10.06 15.96 -11.43
C PHE A 191 -9.98 14.50 -11.90
N THR A 192 -8.85 14.17 -12.54
CA THR A 192 -8.57 12.83 -13.06
C THR A 192 -7.39 12.22 -12.30
N LEU A 193 -7.57 11.01 -11.78
CA LEU A 193 -6.48 10.25 -11.17
C LEU A 193 -5.96 9.22 -12.17
N LEU A 194 -4.66 9.23 -12.44
CA LEU A 194 -3.97 8.22 -13.23
C LEU A 194 -2.95 7.52 -12.31
N ASP A 195 -3.19 6.25 -12.01
CA ASP A 195 -2.35 5.45 -11.13
C ASP A 195 -1.52 4.42 -11.92
N VAL A 196 -0.56 3.77 -11.27
CA VAL A 196 0.37 2.82 -11.89
C VAL A 196 0.58 1.54 -11.09
N THR A 197 1.05 0.48 -11.75
CA THR A 197 1.44 -0.77 -11.10
C THR A 197 2.69 -0.61 -10.21
N PRO A 198 2.71 -1.10 -8.96
CA PRO A 198 3.88 -0.91 -8.08
C PRO A 198 5.03 -1.90 -8.32
N LEU A 199 4.71 -3.07 -8.88
CA LEU A 199 5.65 -4.13 -9.22
C LEU A 199 5.33 -4.69 -10.60
N SER A 200 6.36 -5.22 -11.26
CA SER A 200 6.21 -5.95 -12.51
C SER A 200 5.41 -7.25 -12.29
N LEU A 201 4.51 -7.56 -13.21
CA LEU A 201 3.63 -8.73 -13.19
C LEU A 201 3.93 -9.64 -14.37
N GLY A 202 3.93 -10.94 -14.12
CA GLY A 202 4.31 -11.92 -15.13
C GLY A 202 4.01 -13.35 -14.73
N ILE A 203 4.40 -14.26 -15.60
CA ILE A 203 4.27 -15.71 -15.38
C ILE A 203 5.63 -16.37 -15.37
N GLN A 204 5.70 -17.53 -14.73
CA GLN A 204 6.83 -18.44 -14.88
C GLN A 204 6.85 -19.03 -16.29
N VAL A 205 8.03 -19.09 -16.90
CA VAL A 205 8.25 -19.70 -18.21
C VAL A 205 9.44 -20.65 -18.14
N CYS A 206 9.39 -21.69 -18.98
CA CYS A 206 10.54 -22.52 -19.26
C CYS A 206 11.29 -21.92 -20.46
N GLU A 207 12.61 -21.74 -20.34
CA GLU A 207 13.47 -21.47 -21.49
C GLU A 207 14.31 -22.71 -21.81
N TYR A 208 14.58 -22.89 -23.10
CA TYR A 208 15.65 -23.76 -23.56
C TYR A 208 16.87 -22.87 -23.77
N ASP A 209 17.93 -23.08 -22.98
CA ASP A 209 19.20 -22.44 -23.23
C ASP A 209 19.73 -22.97 -24.57
N HIS A 210 19.69 -22.12 -25.60
CA HIS A 210 20.38 -22.34 -26.87
C HIS A 210 21.86 -21.95 -26.70
N ASP A 211 22.57 -22.59 -25.78
CA ASP A 211 24.02 -22.61 -25.87
C ASP A 211 24.37 -23.67 -26.91
N ASP A 212 24.89 -23.23 -28.06
CA ASP A 212 25.14 -23.99 -29.29
C ASP A 212 26.01 -25.26 -29.13
N ASP A 213 26.52 -25.58 -27.93
CA ASP A 213 27.45 -26.68 -27.67
C ASP A 213 26.98 -27.69 -26.59
N HIS A 214 25.79 -27.57 -26.01
CA HIS A 214 25.32 -28.50 -24.96
C HIS A 214 24.06 -29.29 -25.37
N TYR A 215 24.28 -30.57 -25.66
CA TYR A 215 23.27 -31.57 -26.08
C TYR A 215 22.19 -31.87 -25.03
N PHE A 216 22.27 -31.30 -23.83
CA PHE A 216 21.26 -31.37 -22.78
C PHE A 216 20.86 -29.95 -22.35
N ALA A 217 19.88 -29.37 -23.04
CA ALA A 217 19.21 -28.15 -22.56
C ALA A 217 18.30 -28.53 -21.38
N GLU A 218 18.72 -28.17 -20.16
CA GLU A 218 17.91 -28.35 -18.96
C GLU A 218 16.83 -27.26 -18.93
N CYS A 219 15.55 -27.64 -19.00
CA CYS A 219 14.44 -26.69 -18.82
C CYS A 219 14.46 -26.17 -17.39
N THR A 220 15.04 -24.99 -17.16
CA THR A 220 14.99 -24.33 -15.87
C THR A 220 13.61 -23.70 -15.68
N HIS A 221 12.85 -24.21 -14.72
CA HIS A 221 11.50 -23.74 -14.38
C HIS A 221 11.57 -22.58 -13.38
N ASP A 222 12.49 -21.63 -13.55
CA ASP A 222 12.68 -20.56 -12.57
C ASP A 222 12.78 -19.16 -13.19
N ARG A 223 12.31 -18.96 -14.41
CA ARG A 223 12.39 -17.66 -15.07
C ARG A 223 11.03 -16.98 -15.15
N MET A 224 11.00 -15.68 -14.84
CA MET A 224 9.82 -14.83 -14.98
C MET A 224 9.79 -14.19 -16.38
N SER A 225 8.69 -14.37 -17.11
CA SER A 225 8.34 -13.54 -18.25
C SER A 225 7.41 -12.44 -17.78
N VAL A 226 7.91 -11.19 -17.76
CA VAL A 226 7.11 -10.00 -17.43
C VAL A 226 6.15 -9.68 -18.58
N LEU A 227 4.86 -9.49 -18.26
CA LEU A 227 3.82 -9.02 -19.20
C LEU A 227 3.44 -7.56 -18.95
N ILE A 228 3.33 -7.16 -17.68
CA ILE A 228 3.05 -5.76 -17.31
C ILE A 228 4.20 -5.28 -16.43
N PRO A 229 5.08 -4.39 -16.94
CA PRO A 229 6.16 -3.81 -16.13
C PRO A 229 5.63 -2.98 -14.95
N ARG A 230 6.44 -2.79 -13.91
CA ARG A 230 6.19 -1.78 -12.87
C ARG A 230 6.02 -0.38 -13.47
N ASN A 231 5.33 0.48 -12.76
CA ASN A 231 4.98 1.85 -13.14
C ASN A 231 4.17 1.95 -14.46
N THR A 232 3.48 0.88 -14.85
CA THR A 232 2.55 0.91 -16.00
C THR A 232 1.22 1.50 -15.56
N ARG A 233 0.70 2.48 -16.32
CA ARG A 233 -0.60 3.11 -16.03
C ARG A 233 -1.75 2.12 -16.01
N ILE A 234 -2.66 2.27 -15.04
CA ILE A 234 -3.89 1.48 -14.92
C ILE A 234 -5.12 2.36 -15.22
N PRO A 235 -6.22 1.79 -15.75
CA PRO A 235 -6.41 0.39 -16.13
C PRO A 235 -5.61 -0.01 -17.38
N ILE A 236 -5.21 -1.28 -17.48
CA ILE A 236 -4.44 -1.79 -18.61
C ILE A 236 -4.73 -3.27 -18.89
N LYS A 237 -4.71 -3.63 -20.17
CA LYS A 237 -4.82 -5.01 -20.64
C LYS A 237 -3.65 -5.34 -21.56
N MET A 238 -2.92 -6.42 -21.23
CA MET A 238 -1.77 -6.89 -21.99
C MET A 238 -1.92 -8.37 -22.33
N ASN A 239 -1.62 -8.69 -23.59
CA ASN A 239 -1.69 -10.05 -24.12
C ASN A 239 -0.30 -10.49 -24.59
N ARG A 240 0.08 -11.75 -24.32
CA ARG A 240 1.29 -12.37 -24.86
C ARG A 240 1.02 -13.82 -25.21
N ASN A 241 1.52 -14.23 -26.38
CA ASN A 241 1.41 -15.61 -26.84
C ASN A 241 2.51 -16.47 -26.22
N PHE A 242 2.11 -17.65 -25.74
CA PHE A 242 2.94 -18.73 -25.25
C PHE A 242 2.58 -20.03 -25.99
N THR A 243 3.37 -21.07 -25.77
CA THR A 243 3.18 -22.39 -26.40
C THR A 243 3.53 -23.52 -25.44
N THR A 244 3.11 -24.74 -25.77
CA THR A 244 3.49 -25.96 -25.04
C THR A 244 4.98 -26.28 -25.21
N VAL A 245 5.53 -26.92 -24.18
CA VAL A 245 6.95 -27.31 -24.08
C VAL A 245 7.15 -28.77 -24.49
N TYR A 246 6.14 -29.62 -24.27
CA TYR A 246 6.18 -31.04 -24.61
C TYR A 246 5.24 -31.40 -25.77
N ASP A 247 5.60 -32.43 -26.52
CA ASP A 247 4.74 -32.99 -27.57
C ASP A 247 3.47 -33.58 -26.95
N HIS A 248 2.34 -33.37 -27.61
CA HIS A 248 1.02 -33.86 -27.19
C HIS A 248 0.59 -33.39 -25.79
N GLN A 249 1.17 -32.30 -25.28
CA GLN A 249 0.81 -31.70 -23.99
C GLN A 249 -0.66 -31.26 -24.00
N ARG A 250 -1.46 -31.84 -23.08
CA ARG A 250 -2.91 -31.57 -22.97
C ARG A 250 -3.28 -30.52 -21.93
N SER A 251 -2.32 -30.12 -21.11
CA SER A 251 -2.53 -29.18 -20.03
C SER A 251 -1.30 -28.31 -19.79
N VAL A 252 -1.52 -27.03 -19.46
CA VAL A 252 -0.47 -26.07 -19.12
C VAL A 252 -0.85 -25.36 -17.83
N LEU A 253 0.08 -25.37 -16.87
CA LEU A 253 -0.01 -24.61 -15.63
C LEU A 253 0.55 -23.21 -15.84
N PHE A 254 -0.12 -22.19 -15.30
CA PHE A 254 0.29 -20.79 -15.35
C PHE A 254 0.50 -20.23 -13.93
N PRO A 255 1.70 -20.39 -13.36
CA PRO A 255 2.10 -19.71 -12.13
C PRO A 255 2.28 -18.21 -12.36
N VAL A 256 1.58 -17.37 -11.59
CA VAL A 256 1.59 -15.90 -11.68
C VAL A 256 2.42 -15.31 -10.55
N TYR A 257 3.28 -14.35 -10.90
CA TYR A 257 4.19 -13.69 -9.96
C TYR A 257 4.15 -12.17 -10.09
N GLU A 258 4.52 -11.50 -9.00
CA GLU A 258 4.92 -10.10 -8.97
C GLU A 258 6.37 -9.95 -8.50
N GLY A 259 7.13 -9.01 -9.07
CA GLY A 259 8.48 -8.69 -8.62
C GLY A 259 9.43 -8.36 -9.77
N GLU A 260 10.63 -7.90 -9.42
CA GLU A 260 11.63 -7.39 -10.38
C GLU A 260 12.79 -8.37 -10.64
N SER A 261 12.80 -9.52 -9.97
CA SER A 261 13.84 -10.52 -10.21
C SER A 261 13.57 -11.26 -11.52
N LYS A 262 14.63 -11.60 -12.26
CA LYS A 262 14.54 -12.51 -13.41
C LYS A 262 14.12 -13.92 -12.99
N LYS A 263 14.49 -14.31 -11.75
CA LYS A 263 14.15 -15.61 -11.17
C LYS A 263 12.84 -15.55 -10.40
N THR A 264 11.93 -16.48 -10.68
CA THR A 264 10.62 -16.56 -10.01
C THR A 264 10.73 -16.90 -8.53
N SER A 265 11.74 -17.67 -8.14
CA SER A 265 12.07 -18.02 -6.76
C SER A 265 12.33 -16.82 -5.84
N ASN A 266 12.72 -15.68 -6.41
CA ASN A 266 12.97 -14.43 -5.69
C ASN A 266 11.82 -13.40 -5.84
N ASN A 267 10.71 -13.79 -6.47
CA ASN A 267 9.53 -12.96 -6.67
C ASN A 267 8.37 -13.48 -5.80
N ASN A 268 7.34 -12.66 -5.60
CA ASN A 268 6.18 -13.08 -4.82
C ASN A 268 5.21 -13.85 -5.71
N PHE A 269 4.86 -15.06 -5.31
CA PHE A 269 3.83 -15.85 -5.95
C PHE A 269 2.44 -15.27 -5.62
N LEU A 270 1.62 -15.09 -6.64
CA LEU A 270 0.27 -14.54 -6.51
C LEU A 270 -0.82 -15.60 -6.59
N GLY A 271 -0.59 -16.65 -7.38
CA GLY A 271 -1.56 -17.72 -7.63
C GLY A 271 -1.25 -18.44 -8.93
N GLU A 272 -1.98 -19.51 -9.21
CA GLU A 272 -1.81 -20.29 -10.42
C GLU A 272 -3.14 -20.84 -10.93
N PHE A 273 -3.16 -21.21 -12.21
CA PHE A 273 -4.28 -21.93 -12.81
C PHE A 273 -3.82 -22.81 -13.95
N GLU A 274 -4.64 -23.82 -14.23
CA GLU A 274 -4.35 -24.82 -15.24
C GLU A 274 -5.34 -24.70 -16.41
N LEU A 275 -4.81 -24.61 -17.63
CA LEU A 275 -5.60 -24.71 -18.86
C LEU A 275 -5.53 -26.14 -19.40
N CYS A 276 -6.59 -26.90 -19.16
CA CYS A 276 -6.74 -28.28 -19.64
C CYS A 276 -7.30 -28.35 -21.08
N HIS A 277 -7.35 -29.57 -21.62
CA HIS A 277 -7.98 -29.89 -22.90
C HIS A 277 -7.34 -29.24 -24.14
N ILE A 278 -6.02 -29.02 -24.11
CA ILE A 278 -5.27 -28.59 -25.29
C ILE A 278 -5.22 -29.75 -26.29
N PRO A 279 -5.58 -29.53 -27.58
CA PRO A 279 -5.50 -30.56 -28.60
C PRO A 279 -4.07 -31.11 -28.73
N PRO A 280 -3.89 -32.45 -28.84
CA PRO A 280 -2.57 -33.04 -29.00
C PRO A 280 -1.91 -32.54 -30.29
N ALA A 281 -0.83 -31.77 -30.15
CA ALA A 281 -0.01 -31.29 -31.25
C ALA A 281 1.48 -31.39 -30.85
N PRO A 282 2.43 -31.34 -31.82
CA PRO A 282 3.84 -31.20 -31.50
C PRO A 282 4.09 -29.99 -30.59
N LYS A 283 5.16 -30.03 -29.78
CA LYS A 283 5.60 -28.88 -28.97
C LYS A 283 5.79 -27.64 -29.85
N CYS A 284 5.68 -26.46 -29.26
CA CYS A 284 5.80 -25.18 -29.98
C CYS A 284 4.69 -24.88 -31.01
N VAL A 285 3.69 -25.75 -31.20
CA VAL A 285 2.58 -25.54 -32.16
C VAL A 285 1.33 -24.88 -31.51
N PRO A 286 0.83 -25.32 -30.34
CA PRO A 286 -0.31 -24.68 -29.69
C PRO A 286 -0.06 -23.21 -29.37
N LYS A 287 -1.02 -22.33 -29.67
CA LYS A 287 -0.92 -20.89 -29.39
C LYS A 287 -1.81 -20.52 -28.22
N LEU A 288 -1.19 -20.25 -27.09
CA LEU A 288 -1.85 -19.91 -25.83
C LEU A 288 -1.72 -18.40 -25.61
N ASP A 289 -2.81 -17.67 -25.73
CA ASP A 289 -2.85 -16.23 -25.51
C ASP A 289 -3.14 -15.94 -24.05
N VAL A 290 -2.10 -15.49 -23.34
CA VAL A 290 -2.19 -15.12 -21.93
C VAL A 290 -2.44 -13.63 -21.81
N CYS A 291 -3.52 -13.28 -21.13
CA CYS A 291 -4.03 -11.94 -20.95
C CYS A 291 -3.97 -11.55 -19.47
N PHE A 292 -3.28 -10.45 -19.17
CA PHE A 292 -3.31 -9.76 -17.88
C PHE A 292 -4.15 -8.50 -18.03
N ASP A 293 -5.16 -8.36 -17.18
CA ASP A 293 -6.11 -7.26 -17.20
C ASP A 293 -6.20 -6.65 -15.80
N ILE A 294 -5.81 -5.39 -15.66
CA ILE A 294 -5.82 -4.64 -14.40
C ILE A 294 -6.86 -3.54 -14.53
N ASP A 295 -7.86 -3.56 -13.65
CA ASP A 295 -8.92 -2.56 -13.63
C ASP A 295 -8.48 -1.25 -12.94
N ALA A 296 -9.38 -0.27 -12.89
CA ALA A 296 -9.12 1.02 -12.24
C ALA A 296 -8.96 0.93 -10.71
N ASN A 297 -9.33 -0.20 -10.09
CA ASN A 297 -9.13 -0.46 -8.67
C ASN A 297 -7.81 -1.20 -8.39
N GLY A 298 -7.04 -1.53 -9.44
CA GLY A 298 -5.82 -2.33 -9.32
C GLY A 298 -6.07 -3.83 -9.11
N ILE A 299 -7.28 -4.33 -9.39
CA ILE A 299 -7.60 -5.77 -9.33
C ILE A 299 -7.08 -6.44 -10.59
N LEU A 300 -6.28 -7.49 -10.41
CA LEU A 300 -5.66 -8.24 -11.50
C LEU A 300 -6.51 -9.45 -11.89
N ASN A 301 -6.85 -9.54 -13.16
CA ASN A 301 -7.43 -10.73 -13.79
C ASN A 301 -6.40 -11.32 -14.76
N VAL A 302 -6.03 -12.58 -14.55
CA VAL A 302 -5.13 -13.31 -15.45
C VAL A 302 -5.92 -14.43 -16.12
N SER A 303 -5.80 -14.56 -17.44
CA SER A 303 -6.42 -15.65 -18.18
C SER A 303 -5.53 -16.15 -19.30
N ALA A 304 -5.70 -17.41 -19.69
CA ALA A 304 -5.08 -18.01 -20.86
C ALA A 304 -6.17 -18.59 -21.76
N GLU A 305 -6.04 -18.37 -23.07
CA GLU A 305 -6.95 -18.86 -24.10
C GLU A 305 -6.18 -19.63 -25.17
N ASP A 306 -6.57 -20.87 -25.45
CA ASP A 306 -6.07 -21.60 -26.61
C ASP A 306 -6.77 -21.07 -27.87
N LYS A 307 -6.00 -20.43 -28.76
CA LYS A 307 -6.54 -19.82 -29.99
C LYS A 307 -7.13 -20.82 -30.98
N SER A 308 -6.80 -22.11 -30.88
CA SER A 308 -7.34 -23.13 -31.78
C SER A 308 -8.73 -23.60 -31.38
N THR A 309 -9.00 -23.69 -30.07
CA THR A 309 -10.26 -24.20 -29.52
C THR A 309 -11.17 -23.11 -28.96
N GLY A 310 -10.63 -21.94 -28.65
CA GLY A 310 -11.32 -20.89 -27.90
C GLY A 310 -11.49 -21.22 -26.41
N ASN A 311 -10.91 -22.33 -25.93
CA ASN A 311 -10.97 -22.71 -24.53
C ASN A 311 -10.20 -21.70 -23.69
N LYS A 312 -10.82 -21.18 -22.63
CA LYS A 312 -10.28 -20.12 -21.79
C LYS A 312 -10.41 -20.47 -20.32
N LYS A 313 -9.34 -20.23 -19.57
CA LYS A 313 -9.31 -20.34 -18.10
C LYS A 313 -8.57 -19.14 -17.51
N GLY A 314 -8.86 -18.80 -16.26
CA GLY A 314 -8.19 -17.70 -15.59
C GLY A 314 -8.50 -17.63 -14.10
N ILE A 315 -7.85 -16.68 -13.44
CA ILE A 315 -7.97 -16.37 -12.02
C ILE A 315 -8.09 -14.86 -11.82
N THR A 316 -8.82 -14.47 -10.80
CA THR A 316 -8.85 -13.10 -10.30
C THR A 316 -8.05 -13.05 -9.01
N ILE A 317 -7.04 -12.18 -8.98
CA ILE A 317 -6.12 -12.03 -7.87
C ILE A 317 -6.46 -10.73 -7.15
N ASN A 318 -7.03 -10.87 -5.95
CA ASN A 318 -7.28 -9.74 -5.07
C ASN A 318 -6.02 -9.42 -4.27
N THR A 319 -5.29 -8.38 -4.69
CA THR A 319 -4.09 -7.87 -4.02
C THR A 319 -4.33 -7.36 -2.59
N LYS A 320 -5.59 -7.27 -2.13
CA LYS A 320 -5.99 -6.78 -0.80
C LYS A 320 -5.82 -7.81 0.34
N THR A 321 -5.73 -9.11 0.06
CA THR A 321 -5.59 -10.16 1.10
C THR A 321 -4.13 -10.46 1.46
N ARG A 322 -3.28 -9.43 1.57
CA ARG A 322 -1.87 -9.58 1.99
C ARG A 322 -1.71 -9.54 3.51
N THR A 323 -2.51 -10.31 4.23
CA THR A 323 -2.23 -10.70 5.61
C THR A 323 -1.97 -12.19 5.63
N SER A 324 -0.76 -12.56 6.04
CA SER A 324 -0.29 -13.93 6.25
C SER A 324 -1.35 -14.82 6.92
N GLY A 325 -1.68 -15.94 6.29
CA GLY A 325 -2.44 -17.04 6.89
C GLY A 325 -3.51 -17.58 5.96
N SER A 326 -3.34 -18.82 5.52
CA SER A 326 -4.34 -19.63 4.83
C SER A 326 -5.71 -19.57 5.50
N TYR A 327 -6.70 -18.96 4.86
CA TYR A 327 -8.10 -19.30 5.06
C TYR A 327 -8.78 -19.31 3.69
N GLU A 328 -9.15 -20.52 3.27
CA GLU A 328 -10.07 -20.76 2.16
C GLU A 328 -11.42 -20.10 2.48
N GLY A 329 -12.03 -19.54 1.44
CA GLY A 329 -13.20 -18.69 1.53
C GLY A 329 -14.40 -19.30 2.24
N LYS A 330 -15.02 -18.47 3.08
CA LYS A 330 -16.47 -18.40 3.20
C LYS A 330 -16.86 -16.93 3.05
N SER A 331 -17.89 -16.71 2.24
CA SER A 331 -18.53 -15.43 1.96
C SER A 331 -18.70 -14.56 3.22
N GLU A 332 -18.02 -13.41 3.25
CA GLU A 332 -18.01 -12.44 4.35
C GLU A 332 -19.35 -11.70 4.55
N THR A 333 -20.33 -11.93 3.68
CA THR A 333 -21.61 -11.19 3.69
C THR A 333 -22.62 -11.68 4.73
N GLU A 334 -22.52 -12.90 5.25
CA GLU A 334 -23.46 -13.40 6.28
C GLU A 334 -22.98 -13.12 7.72
N SER A 335 -21.66 -13.16 7.95
CA SER A 335 -21.07 -12.90 9.27
C SER A 335 -21.14 -11.43 9.69
N GLU A 336 -21.11 -10.49 8.74
CA GLU A 336 -21.23 -9.05 9.04
C GLU A 336 -22.64 -8.68 9.51
N LEU A 337 -23.68 -9.24 8.89
CA LEU A 337 -25.08 -9.03 9.28
C LEU A 337 -25.39 -9.58 10.68
N GLU A 338 -24.85 -10.76 11.03
CA GLU A 338 -24.97 -11.30 12.40
C GLU A 338 -24.25 -10.41 13.41
N SER A 339 -23.03 -9.94 13.11
CA SER A 339 -22.27 -9.08 14.03
C SER A 339 -22.89 -7.69 14.24
N VAL A 340 -23.57 -7.12 13.24
CA VAL A 340 -24.31 -5.85 13.39
C VAL A 340 -25.54 -6.05 14.28
N THR A 341 -26.28 -7.16 14.12
CA THR A 341 -27.43 -7.47 14.98
C THR A 341 -27.05 -7.81 16.42
N GLU A 342 -25.90 -8.45 16.64
CA GLU A 342 -25.38 -8.71 17.99
C GLU A 342 -24.89 -7.43 18.67
N ASN A 343 -24.24 -6.52 17.94
CA ASN A 343 -23.77 -5.23 18.48
C ASN A 343 -24.93 -4.29 18.85
N GLU A 344 -26.03 -4.27 18.09
CA GLU A 344 -27.22 -3.52 18.46
C GLU A 344 -27.86 -4.10 19.75
N GLY A 345 -27.96 -5.42 19.86
CA GLY A 345 -28.46 -6.09 21.07
C GLY A 345 -27.56 -5.93 22.31
N GLU A 346 -26.24 -5.80 22.14
CA GLU A 346 -25.32 -5.46 23.23
C GLU A 346 -25.38 -3.99 23.64
N SER A 347 -25.60 -3.07 22.70
CA SER A 347 -25.76 -1.64 23.00
C SER A 347 -27.00 -1.38 23.88
N GLU A 348 -28.11 -2.07 23.61
CA GLU A 348 -29.31 -2.03 24.45
C GLU A 348 -29.06 -2.68 25.83
N LYS A 349 -28.41 -3.85 25.88
CA LYS A 349 -28.05 -4.50 27.16
C LYS A 349 -27.09 -3.65 28.01
N THR A 350 -26.22 -2.88 27.40
CA THR A 350 -25.26 -2.00 28.09
C THR A 350 -25.97 -0.79 28.69
N SER A 351 -27.01 -0.26 28.02
CA SER A 351 -27.89 0.77 28.57
C SER A 351 -28.64 0.29 29.83
N TYR A 352 -29.11 -0.96 29.86
CA TYR A 352 -29.81 -1.55 31.02
C TYR A 352 -28.86 -1.96 32.17
N LYS A 353 -27.60 -2.27 31.88
CA LYS A 353 -26.60 -2.66 32.90
C LYS A 353 -25.99 -1.48 33.65
N ASN A 354 -26.05 -0.25 33.12
CA ASN A 354 -25.55 0.94 33.82
C ASN A 354 -26.46 1.42 34.97
N SER A 355 -27.63 0.80 35.20
CA SER A 355 -28.52 1.13 36.33
C SER A 355 -28.37 0.20 37.55
N MET A 356 -27.47 -0.79 37.54
CA MET A 356 -27.20 -1.65 38.70
C MET A 356 -25.69 -1.89 38.83
N GLY A 357 -25.14 -1.57 40.01
CA GLY A 357 -23.71 -1.49 40.25
C GLY A 357 -22.94 -2.83 40.29
N GLU A 358 -21.63 -2.68 40.08
CA GLU A 358 -20.50 -3.50 40.57
C GLU A 358 -20.56 -5.04 40.42
N PHE A 359 -19.78 -5.59 39.48
CA PHE A 359 -18.61 -6.48 39.70
C PHE A 359 -18.17 -7.21 38.40
N VAL A 360 -16.84 -7.19 38.18
CA VAL A 360 -15.97 -8.05 37.34
C VAL A 360 -16.30 -8.25 35.85
N LEU A 361 -15.43 -7.72 34.97
CA LEU A 361 -15.21 -8.26 33.63
C LEU A 361 -13.73 -8.51 33.38
N ASN A 362 -13.37 -9.80 33.43
CA ASN A 362 -12.21 -10.37 32.74
C ASN A 362 -12.67 -10.67 31.30
N ASN A 363 -11.95 -10.13 30.31
CA ASN A 363 -11.57 -10.77 29.04
C ASN A 363 -11.10 -9.69 28.06
N ILE A 364 -9.79 -9.67 27.79
CA ILE A 364 -9.12 -8.77 26.86
C ILE A 364 -9.14 -9.44 25.47
N SER A 365 -9.90 -8.89 24.53
CA SER A 365 -9.71 -9.17 23.10
C SER A 365 -8.44 -8.47 22.60
N PRO A 366 -7.66 -9.09 21.69
CA PRO A 366 -6.43 -8.51 21.20
C PRO A 366 -6.70 -7.30 20.30
N ALA A 367 -6.09 -6.16 20.64
CA ALA A 367 -6.08 -4.96 19.81
C ALA A 367 -5.33 -5.20 18.48
N PRO A 368 -5.76 -4.58 17.37
CA PRO A 368 -5.12 -4.73 16.07
C PRO A 368 -3.68 -4.20 16.08
N LYS A 369 -2.79 -4.92 15.40
CA LYS A 369 -1.38 -4.54 15.23
C LYS A 369 -1.29 -3.32 14.31
N HIS A 370 -1.02 -2.14 14.87
CA HIS A 370 -0.68 -0.95 14.08
C HIS A 370 0.69 -1.12 13.43
N VAL A 371 0.73 -1.20 12.10
CA VAL A 371 1.95 -1.04 11.30
C VAL A 371 2.03 0.43 10.90
N SER A 372 3.06 1.14 11.38
CA SER A 372 3.31 2.51 10.96
C SER A 372 3.86 2.52 9.54
N LYS A 373 3.06 2.96 8.56
CA LYS A 373 3.50 3.23 7.18
C LYS A 373 4.01 4.68 7.09
N PHE A 374 5.05 4.89 6.29
CA PHE A 374 5.65 6.19 6.00
C PHE A 374 5.50 6.42 4.50
N ASP A 375 4.74 7.44 4.08
CA ASP A 375 4.48 7.71 2.67
C ASP A 375 4.98 9.12 2.29
N VAL A 376 5.85 9.21 1.28
CA VAL A 376 6.40 10.47 0.77
C VAL A 376 5.83 10.73 -0.62
N TYR A 377 5.19 11.88 -0.80
CA TYR A 377 4.68 12.32 -2.09
C TYR A 377 5.58 13.43 -2.64
N VAL A 378 6.08 13.25 -3.86
CA VAL A 378 6.99 14.17 -4.55
C VAL A 378 6.24 14.74 -5.76
N GLU A 379 6.14 16.06 -5.85
CA GLU A 379 5.31 16.76 -6.84
C GLU A 379 6.17 17.61 -7.80
N ASP A 380 5.78 17.62 -9.09
CA ASP A 380 6.30 18.50 -10.16
C ASP A 380 5.12 19.20 -10.87
N LYS A 381 5.16 20.54 -10.90
CA LYS A 381 4.20 21.50 -11.46
C LYS A 381 4.75 22.07 -12.77
N SER A 382 4.67 21.29 -13.83
CA SER A 382 4.86 21.84 -15.17
C SER A 382 3.59 22.57 -15.63
N THR A 383 3.70 23.91 -15.73
CA THR A 383 2.80 24.93 -16.32
C THR A 383 2.03 25.85 -15.36
N LYS A 384 2.13 27.15 -15.69
CA LYS A 384 1.67 28.31 -14.92
C LYS A 384 0.16 28.30 -14.69
N GLY A 385 -0.27 28.45 -13.44
CA GLY A 385 -1.56 29.07 -13.15
C GLY A 385 -2.36 28.56 -11.97
N ILE A 386 -1.81 28.50 -10.75
CA ILE A 386 -2.63 28.58 -9.53
C ILE A 386 -1.91 29.45 -8.49
N THR A 387 -2.36 30.70 -8.35
CA THR A 387 -2.01 31.58 -7.22
C THR A 387 -2.85 31.16 -6.01
N ILE A 388 -2.22 30.54 -5.01
CA ILE A 388 -2.84 30.37 -3.69
C ILE A 388 -2.69 31.72 -2.97
N ASN A 389 -3.71 32.59 -3.10
CA ASN A 389 -3.78 33.82 -2.31
C ASN A 389 -4.07 33.44 -0.84
N THR A 390 -3.04 33.45 0.00
CA THR A 390 -3.21 33.53 1.45
C THR A 390 -3.27 35.00 1.86
N GLU A 391 -4.46 35.60 1.79
CA GLU A 391 -4.69 36.91 2.38
C GLU A 391 -4.46 36.84 3.90
N THR A 392 -3.40 37.50 4.34
CA THR A 392 -3.11 37.80 5.73
C THR A 392 -4.11 38.84 6.21
N ARG A 393 -5.04 38.44 7.07
CA ARG A 393 -5.91 39.39 7.80
C ARG A 393 -5.39 39.57 9.22
N THR A 394 -4.60 40.62 9.40
CA THR A 394 -4.23 41.19 10.68
C THR A 394 -5.50 41.62 11.43
N MET A 395 -5.75 41.07 12.62
CA MET A 395 -6.64 41.69 13.60
C MET A 395 -5.77 42.28 14.70
N ARG A 396 -5.65 43.62 14.67
CA ARG A 396 -5.29 44.42 15.83
C ARG A 396 -6.45 44.35 16.82
N TYR A 397 -6.16 44.07 18.08
CA TYR A 397 -6.22 45.04 19.18
C TYR A 397 -5.32 44.57 20.32
#